data_AF-A0A4V1ZC75-F1
#
_entry.id   AF-A0A4V1ZC75-F1
#
_cell.length_a   1.000
_cell.length_b   1.000
_cell.length_c   1.000
_cell.angle_alpha   90.00
_cell.angle_beta   90.00
_cell.angle_gamma   90.00
#
_symmetry.space_group_name_H-M   'P 1'
#
loop_
_entity.id
_entity.type
_entity.pdbx_description
1 polymer ?
#
loop_
_entity_poly.entity_id
_entity_poly.type
_entity_poly.pdbx_seq_one_letter_code
_entity_poly.pdbx_strand_id
1 'polypeptide(L)'
;MVYLCKALNLFFNKPAIYQPMLKCIAAMFVSLSFVMPAKAQQAYKQALPYRNYYHTRGGLNHFLSAVTQKHVATVAFLGGSITFNPGWRDKVCSYLKDRYPKTKFRFIQAGIPSLGSLPHAFRLKRDVLDSGRVDLLFLEAAVNDRVNGTDSLTQVRDLEGIVRHAKRNNPLMDIILMSFADPDKSNDYGKGKTPAEVANHELVAKYYNLPSINLAKEVYDKIQNKEFSWLNDFKDIHPAQFGQELYFANIKSLLQSCAEQPVKKFAVTPLPKPLNKSNFEHGNYYSITNADYDKNWAIDDNWTPKDSLDTRPGFVNVPTLVTEKAGAELTLPFNGTAIGMGVVSGGDAGVVSYSIDGGAFKETDLYTQWSGWLHLPWYVLFDGNLAKGRHVLKLKIAGHHNPNSKGNACRIVYFLRNE
;
A
#
# COMPACT_ATOMS: atom_id res chain seq x y z
N MET A 1 -5.18 29.42 -17.35
CA MET A 1 -6.39 30.23 -17.63
C MET A 1 -6.24 31.51 -16.84
N VAL A 2 -6.50 32.67 -17.46
CA VAL A 2 -6.13 34.04 -17.07
C VAL A 2 -4.76 34.51 -17.60
N TYR A 3 -4.80 35.71 -18.21
CA TYR A 3 -3.82 36.40 -19.06
C TYR A 3 -3.78 35.88 -20.51
N LEU A 4 -4.22 36.59 -21.55
CA LEU A 4 -4.75 37.94 -21.66
C LEU A 4 -5.52 38.02 -23.00
N CYS A 5 -6.83 38.21 -22.96
CA CYS A 5 -7.61 38.73 -24.09
C CYS A 5 -7.54 40.25 -24.06
N LYS A 6 -7.06 40.85 -25.17
CA LYS A 6 -7.41 42.16 -25.73
C LYS A 6 -6.46 42.35 -26.91
N ALA A 7 -6.86 42.77 -28.09
CA ALA A 7 -8.13 43.14 -28.70
C ALA A 7 -7.75 43.34 -30.18
N LEU A 8 -8.49 42.76 -31.14
CA LEU A 8 -9.41 43.51 -32.02
C LEU A 8 -8.70 44.69 -32.73
N ASN A 9 -8.77 44.87 -34.03
CA ASN A 9 -9.87 44.59 -34.96
C ASN A 9 -9.45 45.04 -36.37
N LEU A 10 -10.32 44.76 -37.35
CA LEU A 10 -10.39 45.27 -38.73
C LEU A 10 -9.85 44.28 -39.78
N PHE A 11 -10.60 43.23 -40.12
CA PHE A 11 -11.77 43.14 -41.04
C PHE A 11 -11.51 43.43 -42.53
N PHE A 12 -11.78 42.36 -43.31
CA PHE A 12 -12.28 42.28 -44.69
C PHE A 12 -11.41 42.76 -45.86
N ASN A 13 -10.93 41.81 -46.67
CA ASN A 13 -11.58 41.47 -47.94
C ASN A 13 -11.03 40.17 -48.58
N LYS A 14 -11.95 39.29 -48.99
CA LYS A 14 -11.79 38.04 -49.79
C LYS A 14 -11.46 38.38 -51.28
N PRO A 15 -11.35 37.44 -52.27
CA PRO A 15 -11.38 35.95 -52.24
C PRO A 15 -10.32 35.22 -53.13
N ALA A 16 -10.03 33.96 -52.75
CA ALA A 16 -10.08 32.70 -53.51
C ALA A 16 -9.33 32.40 -54.85
N ILE A 17 -8.99 31.10 -54.94
CA ILE A 17 -9.00 30.12 -56.06
C ILE A 17 -7.71 29.71 -56.84
N TYR A 18 -7.58 28.37 -56.95
CA TYR A 18 -7.11 27.48 -58.05
C TYR A 18 -5.66 26.91 -58.08
N GLN A 19 -5.58 25.59 -57.85
CA GLN A 19 -4.72 24.57 -58.52
C GLN A 19 -5.21 24.35 -59.98
N PRO A 20 -4.46 23.75 -60.96
CA PRO A 20 -4.09 22.31 -60.91
C PRO A 20 -2.94 21.74 -61.83
N MET A 21 -2.61 20.47 -61.55
CA MET A 21 -2.34 19.30 -62.45
C MET A 21 -1.17 19.19 -63.49
N LEU A 22 -0.46 18.04 -63.34
CA LEU A 22 -0.04 17.01 -64.33
C LEU A 22 1.17 17.18 -65.31
N LYS A 23 2.18 16.32 -65.05
CA LYS A 23 2.79 15.25 -65.92
C LYS A 23 3.76 15.56 -67.08
N CYS A 24 4.80 14.70 -67.12
CA CYS A 24 5.73 14.30 -68.20
C CYS A 24 6.89 15.30 -68.48
N ILE A 25 8.18 14.96 -68.66
CA ILE A 25 8.85 13.81 -69.30
C ILE A 25 10.26 13.57 -68.69
N ALA A 26 10.67 12.29 -68.68
CA ALA A 26 12.01 11.66 -68.78
C ALA A 26 13.24 12.56 -69.10
N ALA A 27 14.53 12.26 -68.83
CA ALA A 27 15.28 11.10 -68.39
C ALA A 27 16.71 11.60 -68.04
N MET A 28 17.37 11.02 -67.03
CA MET A 28 18.80 10.70 -67.09
C MET A 28 19.13 9.74 -65.94
N PHE A 29 19.32 8.48 -66.32
CA PHE A 29 19.85 7.43 -65.47
C PHE A 29 21.36 7.65 -65.30
N VAL A 30 21.81 7.81 -64.06
CA VAL A 30 23.15 7.38 -63.64
C VAL A 30 22.98 6.48 -62.43
N SER A 31 23.41 5.24 -62.62
CA SER A 31 23.42 4.15 -61.66
C SER A 31 24.34 4.46 -60.47
N LEU A 32 23.75 4.76 -59.31
CA LEU A 32 24.34 4.47 -58.02
C LEU A 32 23.53 3.34 -57.37
N SER A 33 24.09 2.14 -57.37
CA SER A 33 23.59 1.04 -56.54
C SER A 33 23.87 1.36 -55.08
N PHE A 34 23.01 2.17 -54.44
CA PHE A 34 22.93 2.21 -52.99
C PHE A 34 22.37 0.87 -52.53
N VAL A 35 23.26 -0.02 -52.10
CA VAL A 35 22.88 -1.12 -51.22
C VAL A 35 22.39 -0.47 -49.93
N MET A 36 21.07 -0.32 -49.79
CA MET A 36 20.50 0.01 -48.50
C MET A 36 20.86 -1.13 -47.54
N PRO A 37 21.52 -0.87 -46.40
CA PRO A 37 21.67 -1.91 -45.40
C PRO A 37 20.24 -2.34 -45.04
N ALA A 38 19.98 -3.65 -45.16
CA ALA A 38 18.74 -4.23 -44.69
C ALA A 38 18.51 -3.69 -43.27
N LYS A 39 17.42 -2.93 -43.07
CA LYS A 39 16.98 -2.56 -41.72
C LYS A 39 16.90 -3.88 -40.96
N ALA A 40 17.80 -4.09 -40.01
CA ALA A 40 17.69 -5.18 -39.07
C ALA A 40 16.31 -5.04 -38.44
N GLN A 41 15.37 -5.88 -38.87
CA GLN A 41 14.04 -5.93 -38.31
C GLN A 41 14.26 -6.41 -36.89
N GLN A 42 14.29 -5.48 -35.94
CA GLN A 42 14.47 -5.78 -34.54
C GLN A 42 13.37 -6.78 -34.18
N ALA A 43 13.74 -8.04 -33.99
CA ALA A 43 12.79 -9.09 -33.68
C ALA A 43 11.98 -8.62 -32.48
N TYR A 44 10.68 -8.44 -32.67
CA TYR A 44 9.78 -8.08 -31.57
C TYR A 44 9.90 -9.20 -30.54
N LYS A 45 10.58 -8.93 -29.43
CA LYS A 45 10.66 -9.87 -28.32
C LYS A 45 9.23 -10.13 -27.86
N GLN A 46 8.87 -11.40 -27.77
CA GLN A 46 7.56 -11.80 -27.28
C GLN A 46 7.36 -11.22 -25.86
N ALA A 47 6.24 -10.54 -25.65
CA ALA A 47 5.89 -9.98 -24.35
C ALA A 47 5.79 -11.10 -23.31
N LEU A 48 6.36 -10.89 -22.13
CA LEU A 48 6.35 -11.87 -21.05
C LEU A 48 4.91 -12.03 -20.52
N PRO A 49 4.41 -13.27 -20.38
CA PRO A 49 3.02 -13.50 -20.00
C PRO A 49 2.79 -13.23 -18.51
N TYR A 50 1.65 -12.63 -18.18
CA TYR A 50 1.25 -12.27 -16.80
C TYR A 50 1.29 -13.45 -15.82
N ARG A 51 0.92 -14.65 -16.29
CA ARG A 51 0.90 -15.90 -15.50
C ARG A 51 2.24 -16.31 -14.90
N ASN A 52 3.35 -15.73 -15.36
CA ASN A 52 4.66 -15.98 -14.78
C ASN A 52 4.83 -15.31 -13.40
N TYR A 53 3.95 -14.37 -13.03
CA TYR A 53 4.13 -13.51 -11.87
C TYR A 53 3.00 -13.64 -10.83
N TYR A 54 2.14 -14.64 -10.96
CA TYR A 54 1.15 -14.95 -9.93
C TYR A 54 1.01 -16.44 -9.68
N HIS A 55 0.46 -16.77 -8.52
CA HIS A 55 0.05 -18.11 -8.18
C HIS A 55 -1.42 -18.11 -7.77
N THR A 56 -2.22 -19.01 -8.34
CA THR A 56 -3.66 -19.13 -8.01
C THR A 56 -3.90 -19.85 -6.68
N ARG A 57 -3.09 -20.87 -6.34
CA ARG A 57 -3.20 -21.66 -5.11
C ARG A 57 -4.62 -22.17 -4.84
N GLY A 58 -5.15 -21.94 -3.64
CA GLY A 58 -6.53 -22.26 -3.25
C GLY A 58 -7.59 -21.50 -4.05
N GLY A 59 -7.19 -20.55 -4.89
CA GLY A 59 -8.08 -19.81 -5.78
C GLY A 59 -8.97 -18.84 -5.03
N LEU A 60 -10.08 -18.49 -5.66
CA LEU A 60 -11.05 -17.50 -5.19
C LEU A 60 -12.46 -18.10 -5.12
N ASN A 61 -12.56 -19.35 -4.70
CA ASN A 61 -13.79 -20.14 -4.79
C ASN A 61 -14.96 -19.50 -4.01
N HIS A 62 -14.69 -18.87 -2.87
CA HIS A 62 -15.73 -18.24 -2.04
C HIS A 62 -16.22 -16.92 -2.65
N PHE A 63 -15.28 -16.09 -3.12
CA PHE A 63 -15.60 -14.88 -3.84
C PHE A 63 -16.38 -15.18 -5.12
N LEU A 64 -15.95 -16.20 -5.88
CA LEU A 64 -16.66 -16.64 -7.09
C LEU A 64 -18.08 -17.12 -6.79
N SER A 65 -18.31 -17.84 -5.69
CA SER A 65 -19.67 -18.17 -5.22
C SER A 65 -20.47 -16.91 -4.85
N ALA A 66 -19.86 -15.93 -4.18
CA ALA A 66 -20.51 -14.66 -3.83
C ALA A 66 -21.00 -13.89 -5.07
N VAL A 67 -20.18 -13.78 -6.11
CA VAL A 67 -20.53 -13.04 -7.34
C VAL A 67 -21.40 -13.85 -8.33
N THR A 68 -21.27 -15.17 -8.39
CA THR A 68 -22.02 -15.98 -9.38
C THR A 68 -23.32 -16.59 -8.86
N GLN A 69 -23.41 -16.87 -7.56
CA GLN A 69 -24.57 -17.55 -6.96
C GLN A 69 -25.36 -16.62 -6.03
N LYS A 70 -24.68 -15.83 -5.20
CA LYS A 70 -25.34 -14.94 -4.23
C LYS A 70 -25.67 -13.56 -4.80
N HIS A 71 -24.96 -13.14 -5.84
CA HIS A 71 -25.10 -11.83 -6.48
C HIS A 71 -24.97 -10.64 -5.53
N VAL A 72 -24.22 -10.81 -4.44
CA VAL A 72 -23.83 -9.75 -3.51
C VAL A 72 -22.41 -10.05 -3.06
N ALA A 73 -21.51 -9.06 -3.19
CA ALA A 73 -20.13 -9.22 -2.79
C ALA A 73 -19.54 -7.91 -2.24
N THR A 74 -18.79 -8.00 -1.16
CA THR A 74 -17.95 -6.90 -0.68
C THR A 74 -16.49 -7.18 -1.00
N VAL A 75 -15.80 -6.21 -1.61
CA VAL A 75 -14.38 -6.27 -1.94
C VAL A 75 -13.64 -5.15 -1.23
N ALA A 76 -12.56 -5.46 -0.52
CA ALA A 76 -11.74 -4.50 0.20
C ALA A 76 -10.32 -4.41 -0.39
N PHE A 77 -9.74 -3.22 -0.33
CA PHE A 77 -8.38 -2.94 -0.78
C PHE A 77 -7.58 -2.32 0.37
N LEU A 78 -6.73 -3.11 1.00
CA LEU A 78 -5.88 -2.68 2.11
C LEU A 78 -4.45 -2.47 1.61
N GLY A 79 -3.95 -1.23 1.71
CA GLY A 79 -2.58 -0.93 1.32
C GLY A 79 -2.17 0.52 1.52
N GLY A 80 -1.01 0.86 0.96
CA GLY A 80 -0.42 2.20 1.02
C GLY A 80 -0.95 3.20 0.00
N SER A 81 -0.09 4.16 -0.38
CA SER A 81 -0.45 5.25 -1.30
C SER A 81 -0.80 4.78 -2.71
N ILE A 82 -0.15 3.71 -3.20
CA ILE A 82 -0.44 3.14 -4.53
C ILE A 82 -1.85 2.53 -4.57
N THR A 83 -2.33 1.99 -3.45
CA THR A 83 -3.72 1.49 -3.30
C THR A 83 -4.73 2.61 -3.04
N PHE A 84 -4.30 3.71 -2.42
CA PHE A 84 -5.11 4.92 -2.21
C PHE A 84 -5.39 5.67 -3.53
N ASN A 85 -4.34 5.85 -4.35
CA ASN A 85 -4.41 6.63 -5.58
C ASN A 85 -5.33 6.00 -6.63
N PRO A 86 -5.96 6.82 -7.50
CA PRO A 86 -6.71 6.31 -8.63
C PRO A 86 -5.86 5.48 -9.59
N GLY A 87 -6.44 4.46 -10.23
CA GLY A 87 -5.73 3.62 -11.19
C GLY A 87 -6.14 2.15 -11.17
N TRP A 88 -5.22 1.26 -10.84
CA TRP A 88 -5.42 -0.20 -10.92
C TRP A 88 -6.66 -0.65 -10.14
N ARG A 89 -6.86 -0.09 -8.94
CA ARG A 89 -7.97 -0.44 -8.04
C ARG A 89 -9.31 -0.09 -8.68
N ASP A 90 -9.44 1.10 -9.26
CA ASP A 90 -10.67 1.54 -9.89
C ASP A 90 -10.97 0.70 -11.13
N LYS A 91 -9.93 0.30 -11.87
CA LYS A 91 -10.04 -0.63 -13.01
C LYS A 91 -10.49 -2.02 -12.56
N VAL A 92 -9.99 -2.54 -11.43
CA VAL A 92 -10.49 -3.78 -10.83
C VAL A 92 -11.98 -3.65 -10.46
N CYS A 93 -12.38 -2.55 -9.81
CA CYS A 93 -13.79 -2.30 -9.48
C CYS A 93 -14.69 -2.29 -10.73
N SER A 94 -14.28 -1.61 -11.79
CA SER A 94 -15.02 -1.57 -13.07
C SER A 94 -15.07 -2.96 -13.71
N TYR A 95 -13.93 -3.66 -13.78
CA TYR A 95 -13.87 -5.01 -14.33
C TYR A 95 -14.80 -5.98 -13.61
N LEU A 96 -14.87 -5.94 -12.27
CA LEU A 96 -15.74 -6.81 -11.49
C LEU A 96 -17.23 -6.53 -11.76
N LYS A 97 -17.61 -5.24 -11.87
CA LYS A 97 -18.97 -4.83 -12.24
C LYS A 97 -19.33 -5.32 -13.64
N ASP A 98 -18.43 -5.14 -14.62
CA ASP A 98 -18.66 -5.54 -16.01
C ASP A 98 -18.72 -7.07 -16.16
N ARG A 99 -17.85 -7.79 -15.45
CA ARG A 99 -17.77 -9.26 -15.50
C ARG A 99 -18.97 -9.93 -14.84
N TYR A 100 -19.53 -9.33 -13.79
CA TYR A 100 -20.63 -9.86 -12.99
C TYR A 100 -21.77 -8.85 -12.83
N PRO A 101 -22.48 -8.48 -13.91
CA PRO A 101 -23.44 -7.37 -13.91
C PRO A 101 -24.68 -7.60 -13.02
N LYS A 102 -24.96 -8.85 -12.65
CA LYS A 102 -26.04 -9.20 -11.71
C LYS A 102 -25.67 -8.97 -10.24
N THR A 103 -24.40 -8.75 -9.93
CA THR A 103 -23.91 -8.66 -8.56
C THR A 103 -23.97 -7.25 -8.02
N LYS A 104 -24.59 -7.07 -6.86
CA LYS A 104 -24.47 -5.83 -6.09
C LYS A 104 -23.13 -5.80 -5.36
N PHE A 105 -22.23 -4.95 -5.84
CA PHE A 105 -20.91 -4.75 -5.24
C PHE A 105 -20.91 -3.65 -4.18
N ARG A 106 -20.20 -3.90 -3.08
CA ARG A 106 -19.69 -2.88 -2.15
C ARG A 106 -18.17 -2.88 -2.20
N PHE A 107 -17.56 -1.72 -2.38
CA PHE A 107 -16.10 -1.58 -2.41
C PHE A 107 -15.61 -0.79 -1.20
N ILE A 108 -14.67 -1.36 -0.45
CA ILE A 108 -14.02 -0.71 0.69
C ILE A 108 -12.64 -0.23 0.24
N GLN A 109 -12.47 1.08 0.21
CA GLN A 109 -11.20 1.74 -0.15
C GLN A 109 -10.39 1.98 1.12
N ALA A 110 -9.68 0.95 1.59
CA ALA A 110 -8.86 1.03 2.79
C ALA A 110 -7.38 1.33 2.48
N GLY A 111 -7.10 2.08 1.42
CA GLY A 111 -5.75 2.58 1.14
C GLY A 111 -5.46 3.82 2.00
N ILE A 112 -4.32 3.86 2.68
CA ILE A 112 -3.87 5.06 3.39
C ILE A 112 -2.41 5.32 3.01
N PRO A 113 -2.07 6.50 2.46
CA PRO A 113 -0.70 6.79 2.07
C PRO A 113 0.30 6.59 3.20
N SER A 114 1.48 6.07 2.84
CA SER A 114 2.61 5.82 3.72
C SER A 114 2.49 4.63 4.68
N LEU A 115 1.36 3.95 4.75
CA LEU A 115 1.17 2.83 5.68
C LEU A 115 1.66 1.49 5.07
N GLY A 116 2.44 0.74 5.86
CA GLY A 116 2.89 -0.63 5.61
C GLY A 116 2.13 -1.67 6.46
N SER A 117 2.57 -2.92 6.45
CA SER A 117 1.95 -4.08 7.08
C SER A 117 1.73 -3.89 8.58
N LEU A 118 2.65 -3.24 9.31
CA LEU A 118 2.48 -2.92 10.72
C LEU A 118 1.18 -2.13 11.00
N PRO A 119 0.98 -0.92 10.44
CA PRO A 119 -0.31 -0.24 10.58
C PRO A 119 -1.49 -1.06 10.04
N HIS A 120 -1.32 -1.83 8.95
CA HIS A 120 -2.38 -2.68 8.41
C HIS A 120 -2.90 -3.69 9.42
N ALA A 121 -2.01 -4.34 10.19
CA ALA A 121 -2.37 -5.33 11.19
C ALA A 121 -3.26 -4.78 12.31
N PHE A 122 -3.01 -3.55 12.75
CA PHE A 122 -3.76 -2.92 13.85
C PHE A 122 -4.99 -2.13 13.39
N ARG A 123 -5.04 -1.70 12.12
CA ARG A 123 -6.18 -0.94 11.58
C ARG A 123 -7.22 -1.77 10.86
N LEU A 124 -6.90 -3.03 10.52
CA LEU A 124 -7.78 -3.92 9.76
C LEU A 124 -9.20 -3.97 10.32
N LYS A 125 -9.34 -4.07 11.65
CA LYS A 125 -10.65 -4.11 12.30
C LYS A 125 -11.48 -2.86 11.96
N ARG A 126 -10.95 -1.68 12.26
CA ARG A 126 -11.65 -0.40 12.06
C ARG A 126 -11.92 -0.13 10.58
N ASP A 127 -10.91 -0.32 9.73
CA ASP A 127 -10.94 0.16 8.34
C ASP A 127 -11.60 -0.83 7.37
N VAL A 128 -11.76 -2.10 7.77
CA VAL A 128 -12.30 -3.15 6.91
C VAL A 128 -13.41 -3.94 7.62
N LEU A 129 -13.09 -4.59 8.74
CA LEU A 129 -13.95 -5.63 9.32
C LEU A 129 -15.20 -5.08 10.05
N ASP A 130 -15.11 -3.91 10.67
CA ASP A 130 -16.22 -3.27 11.40
C ASP A 130 -17.35 -2.82 10.47
N SER A 131 -17.04 -2.64 9.19
CA SER A 131 -18.03 -2.31 8.17
C SER A 131 -18.87 -3.52 7.71
N GLY A 132 -18.66 -4.70 8.30
CA GLY A 132 -19.39 -5.93 8.01
C GLY A 132 -18.65 -6.90 7.09
N ARG A 133 -19.35 -7.92 6.59
CA ARG A 133 -18.77 -9.02 5.81
C ARG A 133 -17.99 -8.52 4.59
N VAL A 134 -16.78 -9.07 4.41
CA VAL A 134 -15.91 -8.91 3.23
C VAL A 134 -15.69 -10.27 2.59
N ASP A 135 -15.89 -10.38 1.27
CA ASP A 135 -15.76 -11.63 0.52
C ASP A 135 -14.40 -11.75 -0.18
N LEU A 136 -13.78 -10.62 -0.54
CA LEU A 136 -12.44 -10.57 -1.14
C LEU A 136 -11.62 -9.40 -0.57
N LEU A 137 -10.40 -9.69 -0.13
CA LEU A 137 -9.42 -8.70 0.32
C LEU A 137 -8.19 -8.70 -0.59
N PHE A 138 -7.87 -7.54 -1.17
CA PHE A 138 -6.56 -7.28 -1.78
C PHE A 138 -5.65 -6.66 -0.72
N LEU A 139 -4.48 -7.24 -0.50
CA LEU A 139 -3.49 -6.81 0.48
C LEU A 139 -2.16 -6.48 -0.19
N GLU A 140 -1.66 -5.26 0.01
CA GLU A 140 -0.34 -4.82 -0.45
C GLU A 140 0.36 -3.97 0.62
N ALA A 141 1.61 -4.30 0.94
CA ALA A 141 2.42 -3.55 1.90
C ALA A 141 3.90 -3.46 1.53
N ALA A 142 4.34 -4.09 0.43
CA ALA A 142 5.74 -4.38 0.18
C ALA A 142 6.58 -3.12 -0.02
N VAL A 143 6.03 -2.11 -0.70
CA VAL A 143 6.72 -0.83 -0.91
C VAL A 143 6.90 -0.07 0.40
N ASN A 144 5.84 0.00 1.21
CA ASN A 144 5.85 0.76 2.45
C ASN A 144 6.66 0.08 3.56
N ASP A 145 6.70 -1.25 3.63
CA ASP A 145 7.43 -1.96 4.68
C ASP A 145 8.94 -1.67 4.65
N ARG A 146 9.52 -1.66 3.44
CA ARG A 146 10.93 -1.30 3.25
C ARG A 146 11.19 0.13 3.71
N VAL A 147 10.40 1.05 3.15
CA VAL A 147 10.58 2.50 3.32
C VAL A 147 10.34 2.90 4.79
N ASN A 148 9.46 2.19 5.49
CA ASN A 148 9.19 2.41 6.90
C ASN A 148 10.16 1.69 7.84
N GLY A 149 11.15 0.94 7.31
CA GLY A 149 12.12 0.21 8.11
C GLY A 149 11.52 -0.95 8.93
N THR A 150 10.36 -1.48 8.52
CA THR A 150 9.74 -2.63 9.21
C THR A 150 10.58 -3.86 8.95
N ASP A 151 11.11 -4.49 10.02
CA ASP A 151 11.98 -5.64 9.88
C ASP A 151 11.24 -6.88 9.34
N SER A 152 11.98 -7.81 8.75
CA SER A 152 11.40 -8.97 8.07
C SER A 152 10.56 -9.86 8.99
N LEU A 153 10.92 -10.01 10.27
CA LEU A 153 10.14 -10.82 11.21
C LEU A 153 8.81 -10.13 11.55
N THR A 154 8.84 -8.82 11.78
CA THR A 154 7.63 -8.02 12.04
C THR A 154 6.69 -8.06 10.84
N GLN A 155 7.19 -7.88 9.60
CA GLN A 155 6.37 -8.02 8.39
C GLN A 155 5.66 -9.38 8.30
N VAL A 156 6.33 -10.49 8.63
CA VAL A 156 5.69 -11.83 8.64
C VAL A 156 4.57 -11.89 9.67
N ARG A 157 4.80 -11.34 10.87
CA ARG A 157 3.80 -11.31 11.97
C ARG A 157 2.61 -10.42 11.64
N ASP A 158 2.85 -9.32 10.94
CA ASP A 158 1.83 -8.40 10.45
C ASP A 158 0.96 -9.06 9.38
N LEU A 159 1.58 -9.58 8.32
CA LEU A 159 0.88 -10.22 7.20
C LEU A 159 0.09 -11.45 7.65
N GLU A 160 0.69 -12.29 8.49
CA GLU A 160 -0.01 -13.41 9.10
C GLU A 160 -1.16 -12.93 10.00
N GLY A 161 -0.92 -11.92 10.83
CA GLY A 161 -1.94 -11.33 11.70
C GLY A 161 -3.15 -10.85 10.91
N ILE A 162 -2.93 -10.15 9.80
CA ILE A 162 -3.98 -9.68 8.88
C ILE A 162 -4.79 -10.86 8.32
N VAL A 163 -4.11 -11.88 7.78
CA VAL A 163 -4.75 -13.07 7.20
C VAL A 163 -5.60 -13.78 8.24
N ARG A 164 -5.05 -14.03 9.42
CA ARG A 164 -5.74 -14.76 10.49
C ARG A 164 -6.90 -13.95 11.06
N HIS A 165 -6.73 -12.65 11.29
CA HIS A 165 -7.80 -11.77 11.76
C HIS A 165 -8.96 -11.71 10.76
N ALA A 166 -8.65 -11.53 9.47
CA ALA A 166 -9.63 -11.56 8.38
C ALA A 166 -10.41 -12.89 8.35
N LYS A 167 -9.71 -14.02 8.44
CA LYS A 167 -10.31 -15.37 8.43
C LYS A 167 -11.05 -15.72 9.71
N ARG A 168 -10.67 -15.18 10.86
CA ARG A 168 -11.45 -15.30 12.11
C ARG A 168 -12.77 -14.56 12.01
N ASN A 169 -12.79 -13.38 11.38
CA ASN A 169 -14.01 -12.61 11.16
C ASN A 169 -14.92 -13.26 10.09
N ASN A 170 -14.35 -13.72 8.98
CA ASN A 170 -15.05 -14.47 7.94
C ASN A 170 -14.15 -15.59 7.40
N PRO A 171 -14.37 -16.87 7.80
CA PRO A 171 -13.55 -17.99 7.33
C PRO A 171 -13.57 -18.18 5.80
N LEU A 172 -14.61 -17.66 5.15
CA LEU A 172 -14.82 -17.71 3.70
C LEU A 172 -14.32 -16.45 2.97
N MET A 173 -13.62 -15.52 3.63
CA MET A 173 -13.02 -14.37 2.94
C MET A 173 -11.84 -14.82 2.11
N ASP A 174 -11.86 -14.61 0.80
CA ASP A 174 -10.68 -14.85 -0.03
C ASP A 174 -9.72 -13.65 0.05
N ILE A 175 -8.42 -13.90 -0.04
CA ILE A 175 -7.38 -12.89 0.17
C ILE A 175 -6.33 -13.04 -0.93
N ILE A 176 -5.95 -11.94 -1.56
CA ILE A 176 -4.87 -11.87 -2.56
C ILE A 176 -3.75 -11.02 -1.99
N LEU A 177 -2.56 -11.61 -1.83
CA LEU A 177 -1.36 -10.88 -1.43
C LEU A 177 -0.62 -10.36 -2.67
N MET A 178 -0.27 -9.08 -2.67
CA MET A 178 0.41 -8.45 -3.79
C MET A 178 1.69 -7.77 -3.31
N SER A 179 2.68 -7.66 -4.19
CA SER A 179 3.90 -6.88 -3.93
C SER A 179 4.18 -5.94 -5.09
N PHE A 180 4.03 -4.63 -4.86
CA PHE A 180 4.29 -3.62 -5.88
C PHE A 180 5.78 -3.38 -6.13
N ALA A 181 6.08 -2.86 -7.31
CA ALA A 181 7.43 -2.53 -7.75
C ALA A 181 7.92 -1.20 -7.18
N ASP A 182 9.22 -1.14 -6.91
CA ASP A 182 9.98 0.09 -6.67
C ASP A 182 11.44 -0.09 -7.15
N PRO A 183 12.25 0.99 -7.18
CA PRO A 183 13.64 0.90 -7.60
C PRO A 183 14.50 -0.01 -6.71
N ASP A 184 14.25 -0.09 -5.40
CA ASP A 184 15.02 -0.93 -4.49
C ASP A 184 14.82 -2.41 -4.78
N LYS A 185 13.57 -2.82 -4.99
CA LYS A 185 13.20 -4.20 -5.38
C LYS A 185 13.79 -4.55 -6.74
N SER A 186 13.75 -3.60 -7.69
CA SER A 186 14.36 -3.78 -9.01
C SER A 186 15.88 -3.97 -8.91
N ASN A 187 16.55 -3.22 -8.04
CA ASN A 187 17.98 -3.35 -7.75
C ASN A 187 18.31 -4.68 -7.08
N ASP A 188 17.49 -5.15 -6.14
CA ASP A 188 17.65 -6.48 -5.52
C ASP A 188 17.55 -7.59 -6.56
N TYR A 189 16.54 -7.56 -7.45
CA TYR A 189 16.43 -8.51 -8.55
C TYR A 189 17.60 -8.42 -9.54
N GLY A 190 18.10 -7.21 -9.82
CA GLY A 190 19.31 -6.97 -10.60
C GLY A 190 20.56 -7.65 -10.03
N LYS A 191 20.57 -7.88 -8.71
CA LYS A 191 21.63 -8.60 -7.98
C LYS A 191 21.31 -10.09 -7.79
N GLY A 192 20.28 -10.62 -8.46
CA GLY A 192 19.83 -12.00 -8.30
C GLY A 192 19.19 -12.31 -6.95
N LYS A 193 18.77 -11.28 -6.19
CA LYS A 193 18.16 -11.44 -4.87
C LYS A 193 16.65 -11.23 -4.97
N THR A 194 15.90 -12.03 -4.22
CA THR A 194 14.47 -11.74 -3.98
C THR A 194 14.37 -10.72 -2.85
N PRO A 195 13.66 -9.58 -3.04
CA PRO A 195 13.43 -8.63 -1.96
C PRO A 195 12.74 -9.28 -0.77
N ALA A 196 13.15 -8.93 0.46
CA ALA A 196 12.62 -9.54 1.68
C ALA A 196 11.09 -9.38 1.80
N GLU A 197 10.57 -8.24 1.39
CA GLU A 197 9.14 -7.90 1.47
C GLU A 197 8.33 -8.79 0.52
N VAL A 198 8.87 -9.07 -0.67
CA VAL A 198 8.26 -10.00 -1.64
C VAL A 198 8.31 -11.43 -1.11
N ALA A 199 9.46 -11.85 -0.57
CA ALA A 199 9.62 -13.18 0.02
C ALA A 199 8.65 -13.41 1.18
N ASN A 200 8.41 -12.38 2.01
CA ASN A 200 7.49 -12.43 3.14
C ASN A 200 6.02 -12.54 2.70
N HIS A 201 5.58 -11.77 1.70
CA HIS A 201 4.24 -11.94 1.11
C HIS A 201 4.05 -13.35 0.56
N GLU A 202 5.03 -13.86 -0.18
CA GLU A 202 4.97 -15.19 -0.79
C GLU A 202 4.99 -16.31 0.26
N LEU A 203 5.78 -16.16 1.32
CA LEU A 203 5.84 -17.10 2.46
C LEU A 203 4.45 -17.25 3.11
N VAL A 204 3.82 -16.13 3.47
CA VAL A 204 2.49 -16.12 4.12
C VAL A 204 1.43 -16.64 3.15
N ALA A 205 1.43 -16.17 1.90
CA ALA A 205 0.48 -16.63 0.88
C ALA A 205 0.57 -18.15 0.66
N LYS A 206 1.79 -18.70 0.55
CA LYS A 206 2.01 -20.14 0.40
C LYS A 206 1.51 -20.91 1.62
N TYR A 207 1.83 -20.46 2.83
CA TYR A 207 1.45 -21.14 4.07
C TYR A 207 -0.07 -21.24 4.25
N TYR A 208 -0.80 -20.18 3.90
CA TYR A 208 -2.26 -20.10 4.00
C TYR A 208 -2.99 -20.51 2.71
N ASN A 209 -2.26 -21.04 1.70
CA ASN A 209 -2.80 -21.44 0.40
C ASN A 209 -3.58 -20.32 -0.34
N LEU A 210 -3.12 -19.07 -0.21
CA LEU A 210 -3.74 -17.88 -0.77
C LEU A 210 -3.13 -17.52 -2.14
N PRO A 211 -3.93 -16.98 -3.08
CA PRO A 211 -3.38 -16.38 -4.28
C PRO A 211 -2.38 -15.25 -3.97
N SER A 212 -1.33 -15.15 -4.78
CA SER A 212 -0.36 -14.06 -4.69
C SER A 212 0.06 -13.52 -6.07
N ILE A 213 0.47 -12.25 -6.12
CA ILE A 213 0.98 -11.58 -7.32
C ILE A 213 2.28 -10.83 -6.99
N ASN A 214 3.35 -11.14 -7.73
CA ASN A 214 4.64 -10.47 -7.65
C ASN A 214 4.79 -9.43 -8.77
N LEU A 215 4.07 -8.30 -8.61
CA LEU A 215 4.11 -7.18 -9.56
C LEU A 215 5.50 -6.52 -9.62
N ALA A 216 6.28 -6.59 -8.54
CA ALA A 216 7.67 -6.17 -8.52
C ALA A 216 8.55 -6.94 -9.52
N LYS A 217 8.43 -8.28 -9.54
CA LYS A 217 9.19 -9.12 -10.48
C LYS A 217 8.70 -8.93 -11.90
N GLU A 218 7.39 -8.79 -12.10
CA GLU A 218 6.83 -8.49 -13.41
C GLU A 218 7.46 -7.24 -14.01
N VAL A 219 7.46 -6.14 -13.26
CA VAL A 219 7.99 -4.87 -13.74
C VAL A 219 9.47 -4.99 -14.08
N TYR A 220 10.25 -5.58 -13.18
CA TYR A 220 11.68 -5.79 -13.40
C TYR A 220 11.93 -6.61 -14.68
N ASP A 221 11.31 -7.77 -14.83
CA ASP A 221 11.56 -8.68 -15.96
C ASP A 221 11.09 -8.09 -17.28
N LYS A 222 9.94 -7.40 -17.31
CA LYS A 222 9.45 -6.74 -18.53
C LYS A 222 10.34 -5.57 -18.95
N ILE A 223 10.93 -4.84 -18.00
CA ILE A 223 11.97 -3.83 -18.29
C ILE A 223 13.21 -4.52 -18.88
N GLN A 224 13.70 -5.62 -18.29
CA GLN A 224 14.83 -6.38 -18.84
C GLN A 224 14.53 -6.96 -20.24
N ASN A 225 13.27 -7.29 -20.50
CA ASN A 225 12.80 -7.73 -21.81
C ASN A 225 12.60 -6.58 -22.81
N LYS A 226 12.83 -5.33 -22.40
CA LYS A 226 12.65 -4.10 -23.20
C LYS A 226 11.21 -3.88 -23.67
N GLU A 227 10.22 -4.33 -22.88
CA GLU A 227 8.79 -4.08 -23.17
C GLU A 227 8.38 -2.64 -22.83
N PHE A 228 9.02 -2.05 -21.82
CA PHE A 228 8.87 -0.66 -21.40
C PHE A 228 10.08 -0.25 -20.53
N SER A 229 10.08 0.98 -20.04
CA SER A 229 11.14 1.55 -19.21
C SER A 229 10.59 2.14 -17.91
N TRP A 230 11.39 2.10 -16.84
CA TRP A 230 11.02 2.76 -15.60
C TRP A 230 10.86 4.27 -15.81
N LEU A 231 11.85 4.92 -16.45
CA LEU A 231 11.91 6.38 -16.57
C LEU A 231 10.76 6.97 -17.40
N ASN A 232 10.40 6.36 -18.54
CA ASN A 232 9.42 6.96 -19.45
C ASN A 232 7.99 6.49 -19.19
N ASP A 233 7.81 5.23 -18.78
CA ASP A 233 6.49 4.60 -18.74
C ASP A 233 5.95 4.50 -17.31
N PHE A 234 6.76 4.03 -16.37
CA PHE A 234 6.39 3.99 -14.94
C PHE A 234 6.50 5.37 -14.28
N LYS A 235 7.57 6.10 -14.63
CA LYS A 235 7.98 7.45 -14.18
C LYS A 235 8.35 7.57 -12.72
N ASP A 236 7.58 6.94 -11.83
CA ASP A 236 7.73 7.07 -10.39
C ASP A 236 7.23 5.80 -9.66
N ILE A 237 7.50 5.73 -8.36
CA ILE A 237 6.96 4.69 -7.47
C ILE A 237 5.43 4.74 -7.37
N HIS A 238 4.83 5.93 -7.52
CA HIS A 238 3.40 6.05 -7.81
C HIS A 238 3.22 5.96 -9.33
N PRO A 239 2.91 4.77 -9.87
CA PRO A 239 3.06 4.54 -11.29
C PRO A 239 2.14 5.46 -12.08
N ALA A 240 2.65 5.99 -13.19
CA ALA A 240 1.83 6.66 -14.19
C ALA A 240 0.78 5.70 -14.76
N GLN A 241 -0.11 6.21 -15.62
CA GLN A 241 -1.22 5.44 -16.19
C GLN A 241 -0.79 4.10 -16.80
N PHE A 242 0.39 4.02 -17.43
CA PHE A 242 0.93 2.77 -17.97
C PHE A 242 1.15 1.72 -16.86
N GLY A 243 1.86 2.06 -15.78
CA GLY A 243 2.10 1.11 -14.70
C GLY A 243 0.83 0.72 -13.94
N GLN A 244 -0.12 1.65 -13.81
CA GLN A 244 -1.47 1.35 -13.28
C GLN A 244 -2.21 0.32 -14.16
N GLU A 245 -2.10 0.44 -15.48
CA GLU A 245 -2.68 -0.51 -16.43
C GLU A 245 -1.97 -1.87 -16.37
N LEU A 246 -0.63 -1.89 -16.25
CA LEU A 246 0.14 -3.12 -16.10
C LEU A 246 -0.28 -3.91 -14.86
N TYR A 247 -0.37 -3.23 -13.70
CA TYR A 247 -0.85 -3.84 -12.46
C TYR A 247 -2.26 -4.39 -12.61
N PHE A 248 -3.18 -3.61 -13.18
CA PHE A 248 -4.54 -4.08 -13.44
C PHE A 248 -4.58 -5.29 -14.37
N ALA A 249 -3.79 -5.30 -15.45
CA ALA A 249 -3.78 -6.39 -16.43
C ALA A 249 -3.34 -7.72 -15.81
N ASN A 250 -2.33 -7.70 -14.94
CA ASN A 250 -1.89 -8.89 -14.22
C ASN A 250 -2.94 -9.35 -13.20
N ILE A 251 -3.48 -8.43 -12.39
CA ILE A 251 -4.56 -8.74 -11.44
C ILE A 251 -5.77 -9.36 -12.17
N LYS A 252 -6.17 -8.79 -13.30
CA LYS A 252 -7.23 -9.33 -14.16
C LYS A 252 -6.90 -10.73 -14.65
N SER A 253 -5.65 -10.99 -15.06
CA SER A 253 -5.22 -12.33 -15.47
C SER A 253 -5.35 -13.36 -14.35
N LEU A 254 -4.93 -13.04 -13.11
CA LEU A 254 -5.15 -13.91 -11.95
C LEU A 254 -6.64 -14.17 -11.71
N LEU A 255 -7.47 -13.12 -11.71
CA LEU A 255 -8.91 -13.22 -11.50
C LEU A 255 -9.57 -14.12 -12.56
N GLN A 256 -9.17 -13.99 -13.83
CA GLN A 256 -9.64 -14.82 -14.93
C GLN A 256 -9.24 -16.29 -14.73
N SER A 257 -7.96 -16.57 -14.43
CA SER A 257 -7.49 -17.94 -14.20
C SER A 257 -8.15 -18.60 -12.99
N CYS A 258 -8.49 -17.84 -11.94
CA CYS A 258 -9.28 -18.38 -10.84
C CYS A 258 -10.73 -18.69 -11.26
N ALA A 259 -11.31 -17.89 -12.16
CA ALA A 259 -12.69 -18.05 -12.62
C ALA A 259 -12.89 -19.14 -13.70
N GLU A 260 -11.80 -19.65 -14.30
CA GLU A 260 -11.84 -20.80 -15.23
C GLU A 260 -12.21 -22.10 -14.52
N GLN A 261 -11.98 -22.18 -13.21
CA GLN A 261 -12.32 -23.35 -12.41
C GLN A 261 -13.80 -23.28 -11.99
N PRO A 262 -14.57 -24.38 -12.11
CA PRO A 262 -15.95 -24.39 -11.65
C PRO A 262 -16.00 -24.14 -10.13
N VAL A 263 -16.97 -23.36 -9.68
CA VAL A 263 -17.19 -23.12 -8.24
C VAL A 263 -17.51 -24.46 -7.57
N LYS A 264 -16.58 -24.92 -6.73
CA LYS A 264 -16.73 -26.19 -6.00
C LYS A 264 -17.50 -25.96 -4.72
N LYS A 265 -18.24 -26.97 -4.24
CA LYS A 265 -18.74 -26.95 -2.85
C LYS A 265 -17.54 -26.84 -1.91
N PHE A 266 -17.65 -25.96 -0.93
CA PHE A 266 -16.59 -25.69 0.05
C PHE A 266 -17.12 -25.95 1.46
N ALA A 267 -16.25 -26.51 2.29
CA ALA A 267 -16.42 -26.55 3.73
C ALA A 267 -15.50 -25.51 4.36
N VAL A 268 -15.89 -24.98 5.52
CA VAL A 268 -15.00 -24.14 6.31
C VAL A 268 -13.88 -25.03 6.86
N THR A 269 -12.66 -24.82 6.39
CA THR A 269 -11.48 -25.50 6.93
C THR A 269 -10.92 -24.68 8.09
N PRO A 270 -10.54 -25.32 9.22
CA PRO A 270 -9.79 -24.65 10.27
C PRO A 270 -8.50 -24.01 9.71
N LEU A 271 -8.13 -22.85 10.24
CA LEU A 271 -6.83 -22.26 9.93
C LEU A 271 -5.70 -23.21 10.37
N PRO A 272 -4.59 -23.29 9.63
CA PRO A 272 -3.41 -23.96 10.14
C PRO A 272 -2.93 -23.31 11.44
N LYS A 273 -2.06 -24.02 12.17
CA LYS A 273 -1.34 -23.42 13.30
C LYS A 273 -0.66 -22.12 12.84
N PRO A 274 -0.47 -21.12 13.71
CA PRO A 274 0.30 -19.94 13.33
C PRO A 274 1.71 -20.32 12.86
N LEU A 275 2.16 -19.74 11.75
CA LEU A 275 3.54 -19.71 11.28
C LEU A 275 4.43 -19.05 12.33
N ASN A 276 3.97 -17.93 12.89
CA ASN A 276 4.55 -17.27 14.05
C ASN A 276 3.53 -17.19 15.18
N LYS A 277 3.90 -17.73 16.36
CA LYS A 277 3.02 -17.73 17.55
C LYS A 277 2.68 -16.32 18.05
N SER A 278 3.49 -15.34 17.69
CA SER A 278 3.39 -13.96 18.16
C SER A 278 2.94 -13.03 17.02
N ASN A 279 2.21 -13.57 16.04
CA ASN A 279 1.52 -12.78 15.02
C ASN A 279 0.46 -11.85 15.63
N PHE A 280 -0.04 -10.90 14.84
CA PHE A 280 -1.00 -9.89 15.31
C PHE A 280 -2.47 -10.18 14.94
N GLU A 281 -2.92 -11.44 15.05
CA GLU A 281 -4.29 -11.85 14.69
C GLU A 281 -5.43 -11.25 15.54
N HIS A 282 -5.10 -10.54 16.62
CA HIS A 282 -6.00 -9.76 17.46
C HIS A 282 -5.61 -8.27 17.49
N GLY A 283 -4.82 -7.82 16.51
CA GLY A 283 -4.38 -6.44 16.38
C GLY A 283 -5.55 -5.47 16.24
N ASN A 284 -5.54 -4.41 17.04
CA ASN A 284 -6.49 -3.31 16.98
C ASN A 284 -5.90 -1.99 17.49
N TYR A 285 -6.60 -0.89 17.22
CA TYR A 285 -6.37 0.37 17.89
C TYR A 285 -6.94 0.37 19.29
N TYR A 286 -6.11 0.76 20.24
CA TYR A 286 -6.45 0.99 21.62
C TYR A 286 -6.55 2.50 21.88
N SER A 287 -7.62 2.92 22.56
CA SER A 287 -7.95 4.34 22.73
C SER A 287 -6.86 5.09 23.49
N ILE A 288 -6.56 6.31 23.05
CA ILE A 288 -5.66 7.25 23.74
C ILE A 288 -6.18 7.65 25.12
N THR A 289 -7.49 7.56 25.34
CA THR A 289 -8.15 7.86 26.63
C THR A 289 -7.87 6.82 27.70
N ASN A 290 -7.23 5.69 27.35
CA ASN A 290 -6.85 4.66 28.32
C ASN A 290 -5.50 4.96 29.01
N ALA A 291 -4.77 5.99 28.57
CA ALA A 291 -3.55 6.41 29.23
C ALA A 291 -3.86 7.29 30.44
N ASP A 292 -3.10 7.09 31.52
CA ASP A 292 -2.98 8.02 32.64
C ASP A 292 -1.72 8.85 32.43
N TYR A 293 -1.86 10.17 32.41
CA TYR A 293 -0.79 11.09 31.99
C TYR A 293 -0.72 12.31 32.90
N ASP A 294 0.48 12.88 33.01
CA ASP A 294 0.70 14.07 33.81
C ASP A 294 0.08 15.34 33.19
N LYS A 295 0.15 16.45 33.92
CA LYS A 295 -0.37 17.76 33.48
C LYS A 295 0.28 18.34 32.22
N ASN A 296 1.34 17.74 31.70
CA ASN A 296 2.06 18.19 30.51
C ASN A 296 1.53 17.55 29.22
N TRP A 297 0.57 16.63 29.34
CA TRP A 297 -0.17 16.05 28.23
C TRP A 297 -1.60 16.60 28.17
N ALA A 298 -2.16 16.64 26.97
CA ALA A 298 -3.56 16.96 26.74
C ALA A 298 -4.09 16.21 25.51
N ILE A 299 -5.39 15.93 25.49
CA ILE A 299 -6.07 15.48 24.29
C ILE A 299 -6.55 16.73 23.53
N ASP A 300 -6.10 16.87 22.28
CA ASP A 300 -6.65 17.80 21.31
C ASP A 300 -7.69 17.03 20.48
N ASP A 301 -8.97 17.31 20.70
CA ASP A 301 -10.09 16.61 20.05
C ASP A 301 -10.14 16.81 18.53
N ASN A 302 -9.48 17.83 18.00
CA ASN A 302 -9.50 18.18 16.58
C ASN A 302 -8.13 18.65 16.10
N TRP A 303 -7.11 17.80 16.30
CA TRP A 303 -5.73 18.17 16.04
C TRP A 303 -5.46 18.53 14.58
N THR A 304 -4.73 19.63 14.37
CA THR A 304 -4.20 20.05 13.07
C THR A 304 -2.75 20.55 13.18
N PRO A 305 -1.91 20.39 12.13
CA PRO A 305 -0.58 20.98 12.09
C PRO A 305 -0.63 22.51 12.25
N LYS A 306 0.23 23.07 13.12
CA LYS A 306 0.31 24.52 13.36
C LYS A 306 1.24 25.26 12.40
N ASP A 307 2.08 24.53 11.66
CA ASP A 307 3.14 25.04 10.78
C ASP A 307 2.75 24.99 9.29
N SER A 308 1.46 24.79 9.00
CA SER A 308 0.89 24.72 7.64
C SER A 308 1.45 23.59 6.76
N LEU A 309 2.24 22.67 7.31
CA LEU A 309 2.69 21.47 6.60
C LEU A 309 1.55 20.45 6.50
N ASP A 310 1.55 19.69 5.41
CA ASP A 310 0.52 18.69 5.16
C ASP A 310 0.62 17.48 6.12
N THR A 311 -0.48 16.74 6.18
CA THR A 311 -0.55 15.41 6.82
C THR A 311 -1.44 14.49 5.98
N ARG A 312 -2.02 13.43 6.55
CA ARG A 312 -2.88 12.47 5.84
C ARG A 312 -4.29 12.46 6.41
N PRO A 313 -5.32 12.28 5.54
CA PRO A 313 -6.67 11.98 6.00
C PRO A 313 -6.68 10.83 7.02
N GLY A 314 -7.46 10.97 8.09
CA GLY A 314 -7.53 10.00 9.21
C GLY A 314 -6.50 10.22 10.32
N PHE A 315 -5.58 11.19 10.16
CA PHE A 315 -4.59 11.64 11.16
C PHE A 315 -4.62 13.16 11.36
N VAL A 316 -5.70 13.80 10.93
CA VAL A 316 -5.98 15.24 11.06
C VAL A 316 -7.46 15.42 11.29
N ASN A 317 -7.83 16.44 12.07
CA ASN A 317 -9.19 16.64 12.55
C ASN A 317 -9.70 15.41 13.32
N VAL A 318 -8.82 14.84 14.16
CA VAL A 318 -9.10 13.67 14.99
C VAL A 318 -8.54 13.88 16.40
N PRO A 319 -9.12 13.25 17.43
CA PRO A 319 -8.57 13.26 18.77
C PRO A 319 -7.13 12.75 18.79
N THR A 320 -6.23 13.53 19.36
CA THR A 320 -4.80 13.22 19.45
C THR A 320 -4.30 13.56 20.85
N LEU A 321 -3.60 12.63 21.49
CA LEU A 321 -2.92 12.86 22.77
C LEU A 321 -1.56 13.51 22.48
N VAL A 322 -1.39 14.75 22.93
CA VAL A 322 -0.29 15.63 22.51
C VAL A 322 0.53 16.10 23.72
N THR A 323 1.84 16.18 23.53
CA THR A 323 2.74 17.00 24.34
C THR A 323 3.88 17.55 23.48
N GLU A 324 4.46 18.67 23.92
CA GLU A 324 5.70 19.25 23.38
C GLU A 324 6.77 19.39 24.49
N LYS A 325 6.49 18.85 25.69
CA LYS A 325 7.32 19.05 26.89
C LYS A 325 8.25 17.87 27.13
N ALA A 326 9.55 18.14 27.12
CA ALA A 326 10.55 17.19 27.61
C ALA A 326 10.25 16.79 29.06
N GLY A 327 10.43 15.51 29.37
CA GLY A 327 10.16 14.95 30.69
C GLY A 327 8.69 14.66 30.99
N ALA A 328 7.75 15.00 30.10
CA ALA A 328 6.35 14.61 30.25
C ALA A 328 6.20 13.08 30.28
N GLU A 329 5.39 12.56 31.20
CA GLU A 329 5.21 11.12 31.42
C GLU A 329 3.75 10.69 31.23
N LEU A 330 3.57 9.48 30.69
CA LEU A 330 2.29 8.77 30.71
C LEU A 330 2.50 7.28 31.03
N THR A 331 1.44 6.65 31.51
CA THR A 331 1.33 5.21 31.68
C THR A 331 0.09 4.68 30.98
N LEU A 332 0.18 3.47 30.46
CA LEU A 332 -0.91 2.83 29.72
C LEU A 332 -1.02 1.37 30.16
N PRO A 333 -2.03 1.01 30.98
CA PRO A 333 -2.35 -0.37 31.24
C PRO A 333 -3.00 -1.02 30.01
N PHE A 334 -2.57 -2.23 29.68
CA PHE A 334 -3.16 -3.01 28.60
C PHE A 334 -3.13 -4.51 28.92
N ASN A 335 -3.96 -5.29 28.22
CA ASN A 335 -3.93 -6.74 28.26
C ASN A 335 -3.69 -7.25 26.84
N GLY A 336 -2.71 -8.11 26.65
CA GLY A 336 -2.36 -8.59 25.32
C GLY A 336 -0.95 -9.17 25.23
N THR A 337 -0.41 -9.18 24.02
CA THR A 337 0.91 -9.72 23.66
C THR A 337 1.78 -8.71 22.90
N ALA A 338 1.21 -7.59 22.46
CA ALA A 338 1.93 -6.54 21.76
C ALA A 338 1.41 -5.15 22.13
N ILE A 339 2.30 -4.16 22.14
CA ILE A 339 1.99 -2.76 22.38
C ILE A 339 2.83 -1.84 21.48
N GLY A 340 2.21 -0.77 21.02
CA GLY A 340 2.85 0.25 20.19
C GLY A 340 2.02 1.52 20.13
N MET A 341 2.37 2.42 19.22
CA MET A 341 1.61 3.64 18.96
C MET A 341 1.63 4.03 17.49
N GLY A 342 0.54 4.61 17.02
CA GLY A 342 0.45 5.37 15.78
C GLY A 342 0.48 6.87 16.12
N VAL A 343 1.47 7.58 15.60
CA VAL A 343 1.74 8.99 15.87
C VAL A 343 1.68 9.83 14.59
N VAL A 344 1.72 11.15 14.75
CA VAL A 344 1.98 12.10 13.66
C VAL A 344 3.36 12.73 13.84
N SER A 345 4.31 12.33 12.99
CA SER A 345 5.71 12.74 13.02
C SER A 345 5.96 13.98 12.16
N GLY A 346 5.98 15.15 12.81
CA GLY A 346 6.30 16.44 12.19
C GLY A 346 7.73 16.92 12.39
N GLY A 347 8.04 18.12 11.91
CA GLY A 347 9.38 18.71 11.95
C GLY A 347 9.91 19.02 13.36
N ASP A 348 9.08 18.90 14.37
CA ASP A 348 9.38 19.07 15.79
C ASP A 348 9.20 17.78 16.61
N ALA A 349 9.13 16.62 15.94
CA ALA A 349 8.97 15.32 16.59
C ALA A 349 10.14 15.02 17.56
N GLY A 350 9.80 14.55 18.75
CA GLY A 350 10.76 14.24 19.81
C GLY A 350 11.24 12.79 19.83
N VAL A 351 12.10 12.50 20.80
CA VAL A 351 12.48 11.13 21.16
C VAL A 351 11.62 10.67 22.35
N VAL A 352 11.10 9.46 22.25
CA VAL A 352 10.32 8.81 23.29
C VAL A 352 11.15 7.74 23.97
N SER A 353 11.22 7.80 25.31
CA SER A 353 11.75 6.76 26.17
C SER A 353 10.60 5.92 26.73
N TYR A 354 10.69 4.60 26.66
CA TYR A 354 9.63 3.70 27.10
C TYR A 354 10.15 2.51 27.90
N SER A 355 9.32 2.01 28.81
CA SER A 355 9.54 0.80 29.60
C SER A 355 8.24 0.00 29.65
N ILE A 356 8.35 -1.33 29.59
CA ILE A 356 7.22 -2.25 29.76
C ILE A 356 7.47 -3.05 31.02
N ASP A 357 6.48 -3.09 31.91
CA ASP A 357 6.50 -3.83 33.18
C ASP A 357 7.71 -3.53 34.08
N GLY A 358 8.17 -2.27 34.07
CA GLY A 358 9.31 -1.83 34.87
C GLY A 358 10.68 -2.31 34.35
N GLY A 359 10.73 -2.86 33.13
CA GLY A 359 11.97 -3.20 32.45
C GLY A 359 12.84 -1.99 32.13
N ALA A 360 14.02 -2.25 31.55
CA ALA A 360 14.94 -1.18 31.15
C ALA A 360 14.29 -0.24 30.13
N PHE A 361 14.53 1.06 30.29
CA PHE A 361 14.08 2.06 29.34
C PHE A 361 14.82 1.90 28.01
N LYS A 362 14.06 1.99 26.92
CA LYS A 362 14.55 2.04 25.54
C LYS A 362 14.08 3.34 24.92
N GLU A 363 14.79 3.84 23.92
CA GLU A 363 14.41 5.06 23.23
C GLU A 363 14.08 4.79 21.76
N THR A 364 13.13 5.57 21.23
CA THR A 364 12.79 5.61 19.83
C THR A 364 12.69 7.07 19.38
N ASP A 365 13.35 7.39 18.27
CA ASP A 365 13.19 8.67 17.61
C ASP A 365 11.88 8.67 16.80
N LEU A 366 11.03 9.68 17.01
CA LEU A 366 9.81 9.86 16.22
C LEU A 366 10.06 10.72 14.97
N TYR A 367 11.21 11.36 14.86
CA TYR A 367 11.58 12.11 13.68
C TYR A 367 11.87 11.16 12.51
N THR A 368 11.27 11.43 11.36
CA THR A 368 11.43 10.62 10.15
C THR A 368 12.15 11.42 9.08
N GLN A 369 12.61 10.74 8.01
CA GLN A 369 13.21 11.42 6.86
C GLN A 369 12.26 12.38 6.13
N TRP A 370 10.95 12.31 6.37
CA TRP A 370 9.95 13.23 5.80
C TRP A 370 9.50 14.34 6.77
N SER A 371 9.92 14.28 8.04
CA SER A 371 9.42 15.18 9.07
C SER A 371 9.71 16.66 8.78
N GLY A 372 10.76 16.96 8.00
CA GLY A 372 11.10 18.33 7.59
C GLY A 372 10.08 19.03 6.68
N TRP A 373 9.22 18.28 6.00
CA TRP A 373 8.22 18.84 5.05
C TRP A 373 6.81 18.23 5.19
N LEU A 374 6.59 17.35 6.18
CA LEU A 374 5.33 16.62 6.34
C LEU A 374 5.13 16.16 7.79
N HIS A 375 3.89 16.26 8.27
CA HIS A 375 3.41 15.59 9.48
C HIS A 375 2.95 14.18 9.13
N LEU A 376 3.88 13.23 9.13
CA LEU A 376 3.67 11.89 8.60
C LEU A 376 3.03 10.96 9.64
N PRO A 377 1.94 10.22 9.31
CA PRO A 377 1.52 9.08 10.12
C PRO A 377 2.62 8.05 10.25
N TRP A 378 3.07 7.78 11.47
CA TRP A 378 4.18 6.89 11.76
C TRP A 378 3.82 5.89 12.85
N TYR A 379 4.32 4.66 12.72
CA TYR A 379 3.93 3.55 13.58
C TYR A 379 5.16 2.99 14.27
N VAL A 380 5.08 2.89 15.59
CA VAL A 380 6.15 2.35 16.43
C VAL A 380 5.59 1.13 17.17
N LEU A 381 6.23 -0.01 16.97
CA LEU A 381 6.02 -1.20 17.79
C LEU A 381 7.05 -1.20 18.93
N PHE A 382 6.61 -1.14 20.18
CA PHE A 382 7.50 -1.17 21.34
C PHE A 382 7.90 -2.59 21.72
N ASP A 383 6.92 -3.50 21.74
CA ASP A 383 7.15 -4.93 21.86
C ASP A 383 6.01 -5.68 21.18
N GLY A 384 6.35 -6.74 20.45
CA GLY A 384 5.36 -7.61 19.81
C GLY A 384 5.16 -8.95 20.52
N ASN A 385 6.09 -9.37 21.37
CA ASN A 385 6.27 -10.75 21.84
C ASN A 385 6.18 -10.86 23.38
N LEU A 386 5.27 -10.09 23.97
CA LEU A 386 5.00 -10.17 25.40
C LEU A 386 4.26 -11.47 25.73
N ALA A 387 4.43 -11.95 26.96
CA ALA A 387 3.59 -13.02 27.48
C ALA A 387 2.12 -12.58 27.43
N LYS A 388 1.18 -13.51 27.23
CA LYS A 388 -0.24 -13.14 27.26
C LYS A 388 -0.63 -12.73 28.67
N GLY A 389 -1.04 -11.48 28.87
CA GLY A 389 -1.52 -11.03 30.17
C GLY A 389 -1.64 -9.52 30.29
N ARG A 390 -1.74 -9.05 31.53
CA ARG A 390 -1.77 -7.62 31.86
C ARG A 390 -0.35 -7.07 31.90
N HIS A 391 -0.19 -5.90 31.31
CA HIS A 391 1.07 -5.17 31.20
C HIS A 391 0.85 -3.69 31.45
N VAL A 392 1.94 -2.99 31.75
CA VAL A 392 1.96 -1.53 31.83
C VAL A 392 3.08 -0.98 30.95
N LEU A 393 2.71 -0.15 29.97
CA LEU A 393 3.65 0.70 29.25
C LEU A 393 3.84 1.99 30.06
N LYS A 394 5.08 2.34 30.37
CA LYS A 394 5.46 3.68 30.83
C LYS A 394 6.20 4.40 29.70
N LEU A 395 5.82 5.63 29.41
CA LEU A 395 6.35 6.45 28.33
C LEU A 395 6.78 7.81 28.88
N LYS A 396 7.94 8.30 28.46
CA LYS A 396 8.52 9.59 28.83
C LYS A 396 9.10 10.29 27.61
N ILE A 397 8.86 11.59 27.47
CA ILE A 397 9.54 12.38 26.43
C ILE A 397 10.97 12.67 26.86
N ALA A 398 11.94 12.33 26.02
CA ALA A 398 13.35 12.54 26.31
C ALA A 398 13.69 14.05 26.37
N GLY A 399 14.79 14.37 27.06
CA GLY A 399 15.33 15.74 27.11
C GLY A 399 16.07 16.17 25.85
N HIS A 400 16.29 15.24 24.92
CA HIS A 400 16.99 15.45 23.66
C HIS A 400 16.10 15.01 22.48
N HIS A 401 16.43 15.48 21.28
CA HIS A 401 15.74 15.16 20.03
C HIS A 401 16.75 15.01 18.89
N ASN A 402 16.27 14.52 17.74
CA ASN A 402 17.05 14.47 16.50
C ASN A 402 17.65 15.85 16.18
N PRO A 403 18.91 15.96 15.73
CA PRO A 403 19.50 17.25 15.37
C PRO A 403 18.75 18.04 14.30
N ASN A 404 17.94 17.37 13.45
CA ASN A 404 17.09 18.01 12.44
C ASN A 404 15.68 18.35 12.95
N SER A 405 15.31 17.90 14.15
CA SER A 405 14.03 18.23 14.77
C SER A 405 14.08 19.60 15.43
N LYS A 406 12.95 20.31 15.43
CA LYS A 406 12.76 21.62 16.06
C LYS A 406 12.24 21.53 17.49
N GLY A 407 11.98 20.34 18.02
CA GLY A 407 11.33 20.18 19.32
C GLY A 407 11.23 18.75 19.83
N ASN A 408 10.38 18.57 20.84
CA ASN A 408 10.18 17.29 21.52
C ASN A 408 8.71 16.81 21.43
N ALA A 409 8.04 17.11 20.32
CA ALA A 409 6.62 16.84 20.17
C ALA A 409 6.33 15.33 20.07
N CYS A 410 5.29 14.89 20.76
CA CYS A 410 4.68 13.57 20.60
C CYS A 410 3.18 13.74 20.41
N ARG A 411 2.65 13.13 19.36
CA ARG A 411 1.26 13.28 18.90
C ARG A 411 0.67 11.91 18.63
N ILE A 412 0.12 11.29 19.67
CA ILE A 412 -0.39 9.92 19.60
C ILE A 412 -1.85 9.95 19.15
N VAL A 413 -2.13 9.32 18.02
CA VAL A 413 -3.50 9.20 17.49
C VAL A 413 -4.13 7.88 17.95
N TYR A 414 -3.33 6.81 17.98
CA TYR A 414 -3.77 5.50 18.42
C TYR A 414 -2.67 4.83 19.25
N PHE A 415 -3.05 4.11 20.30
CA PHE A 415 -2.20 3.01 20.77
C PHE A 415 -2.47 1.77 19.93
N LEU A 416 -1.49 0.90 19.79
CA LEU A 416 -1.59 -0.36 19.05
C LEU A 416 -1.60 -1.50 20.06
N ARG A 417 -2.55 -2.41 19.98
CA ARG A 417 -2.64 -3.56 20.91
C ARG A 417 -2.98 -4.84 20.17
N ASN A 418 -2.29 -5.93 20.52
CA ASN A 418 -2.69 -7.28 20.13
C ASN A 418 -3.19 -8.02 21.38
N GLU A 419 -4.49 -8.30 21.45
CA GLU A 419 -5.17 -8.84 22.66
C GLU A 419 -4.98 -10.35 22.92
#